data_AF-A0A9Q8MTS8-F1
#
_entry.id   AF-A0A9Q8MTS8-F1
#
_cell.length_a   1.000
_cell.length_b   1.000
_cell.length_c   1.000
_cell.angle_alpha   90.00
_cell.angle_beta   90.00
_cell.angle_gamma   90.00
#
_symmetry.space_group_name_H-M   'P 1'
#
loop_
_entity.id
_entity.type
_entity.pdbx_description
1 polymer ?
#
loop_
_entity_poly.entity_id
_entity_poly.type
_entity_poly.pdbx_seq_one_letter_code
_entity_poly.pdbx_strand_id
1 'polypeptide(L)' 'MWNILAVLLVVFVVYAVVKEVRERRILTDFLNDKENVLKVNKIIQNQSDDKDAVDKIKDDFDLNNAVATDVFAFVQKIN' A
#
# COMPACT_ATOMS: atom_id res chain seq x y z
N MET A 1 -30.45 -16.45 -17.03
CA MET A 1 -29.50 -16.70 -15.92
C MET A 1 -28.04 -16.39 -16.28
N TRP A 2 -27.56 -16.70 -17.49
CA TRP A 2 -26.17 -16.39 -17.90
C TRP A 2 -25.80 -14.90 -17.96
N ASN A 3 -26.73 -14.02 -18.38
CA ASN A 3 -26.46 -12.57 -18.41
C ASN A 3 -26.19 -11.95 -17.03
N ILE A 4 -26.80 -12.47 -15.97
CA ILE A 4 -26.63 -11.93 -14.61
C ILE A 4 -25.25 -12.29 -14.06
N LEU A 5 -24.78 -13.51 -14.32
CA LEU A 5 -23.43 -13.97 -13.97
C LEU A 5 -22.35 -13.20 -14.74
N ALA A 6 -22.57 -12.92 -16.02
CA ALA A 6 -21.65 -12.12 -16.83
C ALA A 6 -21.52 -10.68 -16.31
N VAL A 7 -22.64 -10.04 -15.95
CA VAL A 7 -22.62 -8.68 -15.39
C VAL A 7 -21.89 -8.64 -14.04
N LEU A 8 -22.10 -9.64 -13.17
CA LEU A 8 -21.40 -9.73 -11.89
C LEU A 8 -19.88 -9.89 -12.07
N LEU A 9 -19.43 -10.69 -13.04
CA LEU A 9 -18.00 -10.85 -13.34
C LEU A 9 -17.37 -9.54 -13.83
N VAL A 10 -18.07 -8.79 -14.69
CA VAL A 10 -17.57 -7.48 -15.17
C VAL A 10 -17.44 -6.50 -14.01
N VAL A 11 -18.44 -6.42 -13.12
CA VAL A 11 -18.36 -5.55 -11.93
C VAL A 11 -17.20 -5.96 -11.02
N PHE A 12 -16.99 -7.26 -10.83
CA PHE A 12 -15.89 -7.77 -10.00
C PHE A 12 -14.51 -7.44 -10.60
N VAL A 13 -14.34 -7.62 -11.92
CA VAL A 13 -13.10 -7.29 -12.62
C VAL A 13 -12.83 -5.78 -12.57
N VAL A 14 -13.85 -4.94 -12.82
CA VAL A 14 -13.70 -3.49 -12.72
C VAL A 14 -13.34 -3.07 -11.29
N TYR A 15 -13.97 -3.67 -10.27
CA TYR A 15 -13.64 -3.40 -8.88
C TYR A 15 -12.19 -3.78 -8.54
N ALA A 16 -11.73 -4.95 -8.99
CA ALA A 16 -10.36 -5.41 -8.79
C ALA A 16 -9.34 -4.48 -9.46
N VAL A 17 -9.59 -4.08 -10.71
CA VAL A 17 -8.72 -3.16 -11.46
C VAL A 17 -8.70 -1.78 -10.80
N VAL A 18 -9.84 -1.25 -10.38
CA VAL A 18 -9.91 0.05 -9.69
C VAL A 18 -9.19 -0.01 -8.34
N LYS A 19 -9.30 -1.12 -7.61
CA LYS A 19 -8.58 -1.33 -6.35
C LYS A 19 -7.06 -1.36 -6.56
N GLU A 20 -6.57 -2.14 -7.53
CA GLU A 20 -5.13 -2.18 -7.86
C GLU A 20 -4.59 -0.83 -8.33
N VAL A 21 -5.33 -0.12 -9.19
CA VAL A 21 -4.93 1.21 -9.68
C VAL A 21 -4.89 2.20 -8.51
N ARG A 22 -5.85 2.14 -7.59
CA ARG A 22 -5.87 3.00 -6.40
C ARG A 22 -4.70 2.66 -5.47
N GLU A 23 -4.44 1.39 -5.19
CA GLU A 23 -3.32 0.95 -4.36
C GLU A 23 -1.97 1.37 -4.96
N ARG A 24 -1.77 1.19 -6.27
CA ARG A 24 -0.55 1.66 -6.97
C ARG A 24 -0.42 3.18 -6.97
N ARG A 25 -1.51 3.92 -7.12
CA ARG A 25 -1.49 5.39 -7.10
C ARG A 25 -1.17 5.92 -5.71
N ILE A 26 -1.75 5.32 -4.66
CA ILE A 26 -1.41 5.63 -3.26
C ILE A 26 0.07 5.35 -3.02
N LEU A 27 0.61 4.20 -3.44
CA LEU A 27 2.04 3.89 -3.36
C LEU A 27 2.90 4.92 -4.08
N THR A 28 2.51 5.33 -5.29
CA THR A 28 3.29 6.27 -6.11
C THR A 28 3.27 7.67 -5.51
N ASP A 29 2.10 8.17 -5.10
CA ASP A 29 1.97 9.47 -4.43
C ASP A 29 2.69 9.46 -3.08
N PHE A 30 2.65 8.34 -2.36
CA PHE A 30 3.35 8.15 -1.09
C PHE A 30 4.88 8.20 -1.25
N LEU A 31 5.42 7.46 -2.22
CA LEU A 31 6.86 7.41 -2.49
C LEU A 31 7.38 8.67 -3.18
N ASN A 32 6.53 9.42 -3.86
CA ASN A 32 6.89 10.69 -4.48
C ASN A 32 7.02 11.82 -3.42
N ASP A 33 6.40 11.67 -2.26
CA ASP A 33 6.57 12.58 -1.13
C ASP A 33 7.81 12.20 -0.31
N LYS A 34 8.85 13.03 -0.48
CA LYS A 34 10.15 12.85 0.18
C LYS A 34 10.04 12.94 1.71
N GLU A 35 9.08 13.68 2.26
CA GLU A 35 8.85 13.79 3.70
C GLU A 35 8.24 12.49 4.26
N ASN A 36 7.32 11.87 3.52
CA ASN A 36 6.73 10.58 3.90
C ASN A 36 7.77 9.46 3.89
N VAL A 37 8.63 9.41 2.88
CA VAL A 37 9.77 8.46 2.82
C VAL A 37 10.72 8.66 4.00
N LEU A 38 11.01 9.90 4.39
CA LEU A 38 11.84 10.21 5.57
C LEU A 38 11.19 9.79 6.89
N LYS A 39 9.87 9.99 7.04
CA LYS A 39 9.11 9.52 8.21
C LYS A 39 9.10 8.01 8.30
N VAL A 40 8.86 7.31 7.19
CA VAL A 40 8.96 5.84 7.12
C VAL A 40 10.36 5.38 7.49
N ASN A 41 11.41 5.99 6.93
CA ASN A 41 12.79 5.63 7.29
C ASN A 41 13.06 5.78 8.80
N LYS A 42 12.57 6.87 9.42
CA LYS A 42 12.63 7.03 10.88
C LYS A 42 11.85 5.97 11.65
N ILE A 43 10.67 5.55 11.16
CA ILE A 43 9.89 4.48 11.77
C ILE A 43 10.67 3.16 11.70
N ILE A 44 11.26 2.84 10.55
CA ILE A 44 12.09 1.65 10.34
C ILE A 44 13.33 1.69 11.25
N GLN A 45 14.00 2.83 11.38
CA GLN A 45 15.18 2.96 12.25
C GLN A 45 14.84 2.92 13.75
N ASN A 46 13.65 3.37 14.14
CA ASN A 46 13.21 3.37 15.54
C ASN A 46 12.61 2.04 15.99
N GLN A 47 12.17 1.19 15.06
CA GLN A 47 11.57 -0.10 15.35
C GLN A 47 12.61 -1.21 15.18
N SER A 48 12.70 -2.11 16.16
CA SER A 48 13.61 -3.27 16.08
C SER A 48 13.02 -4.44 15.30
N ASP A 49 11.68 -4.50 15.22
CA ASP A 49 10.93 -5.55 14.53
C ASP A 49 10.27 -5.01 13.25
N ASP A 50 10.52 -5.68 12.12
CA ASP A 50 9.98 -5.31 10.80
C ASP A 50 8.44 -5.27 10.80
N LYS A 51 7.81 -6.17 11.57
CA LYS A 51 6.35 -6.23 11.68
C LYS A 51 5.78 -5.00 12.39
N ASP A 52 6.41 -4.56 13.47
CA ASP A 52 6.01 -3.36 14.22
C ASP A 52 6.30 -2.08 13.43
N ALA A 53 7.29 -2.10 12.53
CA ALA A 53 7.51 -1.02 11.58
C ALA A 53 6.38 -0.95 10.55
N VAL A 54 6.00 -2.08 9.96
CA VAL A 54 4.91 -2.15 8.95
C VAL A 54 3.56 -1.77 9.57
N ASP A 55 3.22 -2.27 10.75
CA ASP A 55 1.95 -1.92 11.43
C ASP A 55 1.90 -0.42 11.77
N LYS A 56 3.04 0.19 12.11
CA LYS A 56 3.12 1.62 12.41
C LYS A 56 3.05 2.49 11.16
N ILE A 57 3.64 2.06 10.04
CA ILE A 57 3.48 2.72 8.73
C ILE A 57 2.04 2.62 8.25
N LYS A 58 1.41 1.46 8.46
CA LYS A 58 0.00 1.23 8.16
C LYS A 58 -0.89 2.23 8.92
N ASP A 59 -0.68 2.36 10.23
CA ASP A 59 -1.50 3.22 11.08
C ASP A 59 -1.21 4.72 10.91
N ASP A 60 0.05 5.15 10.77
CA ASP A 60 0.41 6.57 10.60
C ASP A 60 -0.08 7.15 9.26
N PHE A 61 -0.22 6.30 8.24
CA PHE A 61 -0.54 6.74 6.88
C PHE A 61 -1.86 6.18 6.35
N ASP A 62 -2.64 5.52 7.20
CA ASP A 62 -3.93 4.87 6.86
C ASP A 62 -3.83 4.02 5.59
N LEU A 63 -2.73 3.25 5.50
CA LEU A 63 -2.43 2.42 4.34
C LEU A 63 -3.00 1.02 4.54
N ASN A 64 -3.23 0.32 3.43
CA ASN A 64 -3.52 -1.10 3.48
C ASN A 64 -2.23 -1.87 3.85
N ASN A 65 -2.35 -3.02 4.53
CA ASN A 65 -1.17 -3.76 5.02
C ASN A 65 -0.19 -4.15 3.89
N ALA A 66 -0.72 -4.52 2.72
CA ALA A 66 0.09 -4.80 1.53
C ALA A 66 0.88 -3.58 1.05
N VAL A 67 0.23 -2.42 1.04
CA VAL A 67 0.84 -1.14 0.61
C VAL A 67 1.91 -0.69 1.62
N ALA A 68 1.64 -0.83 2.92
CA ALA A 68 2.61 -0.53 3.97
C ALA A 68 3.83 -1.45 3.92
N THR A 69 3.64 -2.74 3.62
CA THR A 69 4.73 -3.70 3.44
C THR A 69 5.60 -3.35 2.22
N ASP A 70 4.98 -3.00 1.09
CA ASP A 70 5.70 -2.59 -0.12
C ASP A 70 6.48 -1.29 0.10
N VAL A 71 5.88 -0.32 0.80
CA VAL A 71 6.54 0.93 1.20
C VAL A 71 7.72 0.65 2.13
N PHE A 72 7.54 -0.19 3.15
CA PHE A 72 8.61 -0.60 4.05
C PHE A 72 9.78 -1.21 3.28
N ALA A 73 9.51 -2.21 2.42
CA ALA A 73 10.53 -2.88 1.62
C ALA A 73 11.25 -1.92 0.65
N PHE A 74 10.51 -0.96 0.06
CA PHE A 74 11.09 0.02 -0.84
C PHE A 74 12.01 1.00 -0.11
N VAL A 75 11.59 1.53 1.03
CA VAL A 75 12.40 2.46 1.83
C VAL A 75 13.61 1.77 2.44
N GLN A 76 13.46 0.53 2.92
CA GLN A 76 14.58 -0.28 3.42
C GLN A 76 15.61 -0.58 2.32
N LYS A 77 15.19 -0.71 1.06
CA LYS A 77 16.10 -0.95 -0.09
C LYS A 77 16.84 0.32 -0.56
N ILE A 78 16.29 1.50 -0.27
CA ILE A 78 16.92 2.80 -0.60
C ILE A 78 17.95 3.22 0.44
N ASN A 79 17.79 2.77 1.70
CA ASN A 79 18.75 2.94 2.79
C ASN A 79 19.90 1.93 2.68
#